data_AF-A0A4S2KMM6-F1
#
_entry.id   AF-A0A4S2KMM6-F1
#
_cell.length_a   1.000
_cell.length_b   1.000
_cell.length_c   1.000
_cell.angle_alpha   90.00
_cell.angle_beta   90.00
_cell.angle_gamma   90.00
#
_symmetry.space_group_name_H-M   'P 1'
#
loop_
_entity.id
_entity.type
_entity.pdbx_description
1 polymer ?
#
loop_
_entity_poly.entity_id
_entity_poly.type
_entity_poly.pdbx_seq_one_letter_code
_entity_poly.pdbx_strand_id
1 'polypeptide(L)'
;MLEKKFTRLENLFAKGWRDSVLGAPRRLLVTLGSLSRDSSPCPAAKEEALPSLPVPDLETTLQKYLAQVETITPSHLEKTRSLVRAFLSGPGPKLQQRLLERRQKVTNWATEWWLNDMYMSVPLALPINSNPGLAAKPKRFANQQEAAVFLARFLTELLNYQELLDRSGLEIERVKSKDGKTMQPLCMAQHYQIFRIYRRPGVNNDEQIVLDRASSGDHIIVAHHNQFYSVPVRASDRGRITEIELVQQLLKIMETKADPRTPPVGILTTAKRPAWAKAREELIKNERNRHNLELLERCLCVVCIDDDVLPTTFNNPMKKEDRWIGDRDYANVLHHALHGGGSRHLGANRWFDKTFHAILGKVCLTDLRLNCYSRPSILRPINALS
;
A
#
# COMPACT_ATOMS: atom_id res chain seq x y z
N MET A 1 1.83 11.55 -34.31
CA MET A 1 2.45 11.06 -33.05
C MET A 1 1.42 10.66 -31.98
N LEU A 2 0.16 11.13 -32.05
CA LEU A 2 -0.95 10.71 -31.19
C LEU A 2 -1.57 9.34 -31.58
N GLU A 3 -1.66 9.02 -32.87
CA GLU A 3 -2.22 7.73 -33.35
C GLU A 3 -1.42 6.50 -32.88
N LYS A 4 -0.08 6.60 -32.78
CA LYS A 4 0.78 5.52 -32.27
C LYS A 4 0.61 5.25 -30.76
N LYS A 5 0.09 6.23 -29.99
CA LYS A 5 -0.21 6.06 -28.56
C LYS A 5 -1.58 5.39 -28.36
N PHE A 6 -2.55 5.70 -29.21
CA PHE A 6 -3.88 5.06 -29.19
C PHE A 6 -3.81 3.58 -29.59
N THR A 7 -3.08 3.23 -30.65
CA THR A 7 -2.90 1.82 -31.08
C THR A 7 -2.20 0.93 -30.04
N ARG A 8 -1.39 1.51 -29.13
CA ARG A 8 -0.73 0.77 -28.03
C ARG A 8 -1.70 0.40 -26.90
N LEU A 9 -2.69 1.24 -26.62
CA LEU A 9 -3.73 0.95 -25.63
C LEU A 9 -4.77 -0.02 -26.21
N GLU A 10 -5.12 0.09 -27.49
CA GLU A 10 -6.06 -0.84 -28.15
C GLU A 10 -5.56 -2.29 -28.16
N ASN A 11 -4.25 -2.51 -28.41
CA ASN A 11 -3.66 -3.85 -28.33
C ASN A 11 -3.66 -4.42 -26.89
N LEU A 12 -3.61 -3.58 -25.85
CA LEU A 12 -3.72 -3.99 -24.44
C LEU A 12 -5.08 -4.61 -24.13
N PHE A 13 -6.15 -4.00 -24.67
CA PHE A 13 -7.52 -4.45 -24.48
C PHE A 13 -7.87 -5.66 -25.36
N ALA A 14 -7.37 -5.70 -26.60
CA ALA A 14 -7.71 -6.77 -27.55
C ALA A 14 -6.88 -8.05 -27.39
N LYS A 15 -5.55 -7.94 -27.18
CA LYS A 15 -4.63 -9.11 -27.17
C LYS A 15 -4.13 -9.51 -25.78
N GLY A 16 -4.32 -8.64 -24.79
CA GLY A 16 -3.80 -8.80 -23.42
C GLY A 16 -2.30 -8.52 -23.34
N TRP A 17 -1.79 -8.15 -22.16
CA TRP A 17 -0.37 -7.91 -21.98
C TRP A 17 0.41 -9.25 -21.96
N ARG A 18 1.11 -9.61 -23.06
CA ARG A 18 2.24 -10.59 -23.07
C ARG A 18 3.52 -9.77 -23.30
N ASP A 19 4.51 -9.81 -22.41
CA ASP A 19 5.74 -10.60 -22.66
C ASP A 19 6.57 -10.92 -21.38
N SER A 20 5.99 -10.80 -20.18
CA SER A 20 6.59 -11.36 -18.95
C SER A 20 5.90 -12.67 -18.56
N VAL A 21 6.69 -13.68 -18.19
CA VAL A 21 6.31 -15.10 -18.06
C VAL A 21 5.36 -15.31 -16.87
N LEU A 22 4.09 -14.98 -17.07
CA LEU A 22 2.96 -15.39 -16.22
C LEU A 22 2.20 -16.59 -16.82
N GLY A 23 2.80 -17.31 -17.77
CA GLY A 23 2.14 -18.43 -18.45
C GLY A 23 3.10 -19.46 -19.02
N ALA A 24 3.43 -20.48 -18.21
CA ALA A 24 3.85 -21.84 -18.60
C ALA A 24 3.35 -22.82 -17.50
N PRO A 25 3.05 -24.11 -17.79
CA PRO A 25 1.67 -24.64 -17.65
C PRO A 25 1.34 -25.61 -16.49
N ARG A 26 0.07 -25.46 -16.00
CA ARG A 26 -0.92 -26.42 -15.42
C ARG A 26 -0.62 -27.06 -14.04
N ARG A 27 -1.57 -27.26 -13.09
CA ARG A 27 -3.04 -27.51 -13.11
C ARG A 27 -3.64 -27.37 -11.67
N LEU A 28 -4.89 -26.87 -11.56
CA LEU A 28 -5.90 -27.03 -10.47
C LEU A 28 -5.58 -26.44 -9.06
N LEU A 29 -6.44 -25.71 -8.35
CA LEU A 29 -7.89 -25.84 -8.17
C LEU A 29 -8.61 -24.50 -7.87
N VAL A 30 -9.85 -24.43 -8.33
CA VAL A 30 -10.90 -23.48 -7.97
C VAL A 30 -11.50 -23.88 -6.62
N THR A 31 -11.73 -22.90 -5.75
CA THR A 31 -12.93 -22.92 -4.88
C THR A 31 -13.39 -21.48 -4.61
N LEU A 32 -14.58 -21.16 -5.11
CA LEU A 32 -15.36 -20.00 -4.69
C LEU A 32 -15.95 -20.32 -3.31
N GLY A 33 -15.59 -19.52 -2.31
CA GLY A 33 -16.21 -19.50 -0.99
C GLY A 33 -16.90 -18.17 -0.77
N SER A 34 -18.16 -18.22 -0.35
CA SER A 34 -18.98 -17.06 0.03
C SER A 34 -18.28 -16.20 1.10
N LEU A 35 -18.10 -14.91 0.83
CA LEU A 35 -17.59 -13.95 1.80
C LEU A 35 -18.68 -13.65 2.83
N SER A 36 -18.65 -14.35 3.96
CA SER A 36 -19.21 -13.85 5.21
C SER A 36 -18.38 -12.64 5.65
N ARG A 37 -19.06 -11.54 6.02
CA ARG A 37 -18.43 -10.27 6.42
C ARG A 37 -18.01 -10.21 7.89
N ASP A 38 -18.13 -11.30 8.64
CA ASP A 38 -18.05 -11.26 10.12
C ASP A 38 -16.98 -12.20 10.73
N SER A 39 -15.75 -12.17 10.23
CA SER A 39 -14.62 -12.79 10.95
C SER A 39 -13.46 -11.82 11.07
N SER A 40 -13.22 -11.33 12.29
CA SER A 40 -11.96 -10.67 12.65
C SER A 40 -10.80 -11.57 12.23
N PRO A 41 -9.89 -11.12 11.35
CA PRO A 41 -8.77 -11.93 10.87
C PRO A 41 -7.62 -12.01 11.90
N CYS A 42 -7.86 -11.57 13.14
CA CYS A 42 -6.89 -11.66 14.22
C CYS A 42 -7.04 -13.01 14.96
N PRO A 43 -5.95 -13.73 15.25
CA PRO A 43 -5.99 -14.93 16.06
C PRO A 43 -6.52 -14.60 17.47
N ALA A 44 -7.66 -15.18 17.84
CA ALA A 44 -8.33 -14.98 19.12
C ALA A 44 -7.50 -15.40 20.36
N ALA A 45 -6.35 -16.04 20.18
CA ALA A 45 -5.66 -16.77 21.23
C ALA A 45 -4.76 -15.92 22.16
N LYS A 46 -4.52 -14.63 21.88
CA LYS A 46 -3.57 -13.81 22.68
C LYS A 46 -3.98 -12.37 22.97
N GLU A 47 -5.08 -11.85 22.45
CA GLU A 47 -5.43 -10.45 22.74
C GLU A 47 -6.07 -10.33 24.13
N GLU A 48 -5.35 -9.73 25.09
CA GLU A 48 -5.95 -9.09 26.26
C GLU A 48 -7.15 -8.26 25.77
N ALA A 49 -8.31 -8.36 26.42
CA ALA A 49 -9.53 -7.71 25.95
C ALA A 49 -9.33 -6.18 25.84
N LEU A 50 -9.18 -5.70 24.61
CA LEU A 50 -9.00 -4.28 24.32
C LEU A 50 -10.32 -3.54 24.52
N PRO A 51 -10.30 -2.33 25.13
CA PRO A 51 -11.51 -1.55 25.27
C PRO A 51 -12.02 -1.08 23.91
N SER A 52 -13.33 -1.20 23.68
CA SER A 52 -13.96 -0.63 22.48
C SER A 52 -13.82 0.89 22.45
N LEU A 53 -13.58 1.45 21.27
CA LEU A 53 -13.42 2.89 21.05
C LEU A 53 -14.55 3.66 21.76
N PRO A 54 -14.23 4.59 22.68
CA PRO A 54 -15.26 5.34 23.40
C PRO A 54 -16.00 6.29 22.45
N VAL A 55 -17.22 6.65 22.82
CA VAL A 55 -17.93 7.78 22.23
C VAL A 55 -17.79 8.95 23.22
N PRO A 56 -17.11 10.04 22.85
CA PRO A 56 -16.94 11.17 23.75
C PRO A 56 -18.27 11.87 24.03
N ASP A 57 -18.35 12.55 25.17
CA ASP A 57 -19.49 13.39 25.50
C ASP A 57 -19.72 14.48 24.44
N LEU A 58 -20.98 14.73 24.12
CA LEU A 58 -21.39 15.62 23.02
C LEU A 58 -21.00 17.07 23.31
N GLU A 59 -21.34 17.58 24.50
CA GLU A 59 -21.05 18.97 24.88
C GLU A 59 -19.55 19.21 24.97
N THR A 60 -18.82 18.31 25.62
CA THR A 60 -17.37 18.36 25.73
C THR A 60 -16.70 18.37 24.34
N THR A 61 -17.23 17.59 23.38
CA THR A 61 -16.71 17.58 22.01
C THR A 61 -16.94 18.91 21.31
N LEU A 62 -18.13 19.49 21.44
CA LEU A 62 -18.49 20.77 20.81
C LEU A 62 -17.77 21.98 21.45
N GLN A 63 -17.49 21.94 22.75
CA GLN A 63 -16.65 22.94 23.42
C GLN A 63 -15.23 22.95 22.87
N LYS A 64 -14.61 21.76 22.70
CA LYS A 64 -13.29 21.63 22.08
C LYS A 64 -13.29 22.11 20.63
N TYR A 65 -14.35 21.81 19.88
CA TYR A 65 -14.53 22.31 18.52
C TYR A 65 -14.56 23.85 18.49
N LEU A 66 -15.32 24.49 19.37
CA LEU A 66 -15.38 25.95 19.45
C LEU A 66 -14.03 26.58 19.82
N ALA A 67 -13.26 25.97 20.72
CA ALA A 67 -11.91 26.45 21.06
C ALA A 67 -10.95 26.42 19.85
N GLN A 68 -11.08 25.42 18.98
CA GLN A 68 -10.32 25.35 17.73
C GLN A 68 -10.77 26.41 16.72
N VAL A 69 -12.08 26.63 16.60
CA VAL A 69 -12.64 27.68 15.73
C VAL A 69 -12.19 29.07 16.18
N GLU A 70 -12.19 29.36 17.48
CA GLU A 70 -11.69 30.60 18.05
C GLU A 70 -10.22 30.86 17.69
N THR A 71 -9.40 29.79 17.71
CA THR A 71 -7.97 29.89 17.39
C THR A 71 -7.72 30.10 15.89
N ILE A 72 -8.45 29.39 15.02
CA ILE A 72 -8.18 29.36 13.58
C ILE A 72 -8.94 30.46 12.83
N THR A 73 -10.18 30.74 13.24
CA THR A 73 -11.09 31.66 12.54
C THR A 73 -12.00 32.40 13.54
N PRO A 74 -11.42 33.28 14.37
CA PRO A 74 -12.18 33.97 15.43
C PRO A 74 -13.36 34.80 14.90
N SER A 75 -13.27 35.32 13.67
CA SER A 75 -14.34 36.10 13.03
C SER A 75 -15.64 35.31 12.81
N HIS A 76 -15.60 33.98 12.76
CA HIS A 76 -16.78 33.13 12.62
C HIS A 76 -17.30 32.56 13.95
N LEU A 77 -16.65 32.86 15.07
CA LEU A 77 -16.92 32.20 16.35
C LEU A 77 -18.36 32.38 16.83
N GLU A 78 -18.91 33.60 16.80
CA GLU A 78 -20.29 33.86 17.28
C GLU A 78 -21.36 33.15 16.45
N LYS A 79 -21.17 33.11 15.13
CA LYS A 79 -22.04 32.36 14.23
C LYS A 79 -21.96 30.87 14.57
N THR A 80 -20.75 30.34 14.75
CA THR A 80 -20.55 28.93 15.10
C THR A 80 -21.11 28.58 16.47
N ARG A 81 -20.95 29.44 17.49
CA ARG A 81 -21.57 29.28 18.82
C ARG A 81 -23.09 29.16 18.71
N SER A 82 -23.72 29.97 17.86
CA SER A 82 -25.16 29.92 17.64
C SER A 82 -25.59 28.61 16.95
N LEU A 83 -24.82 28.13 15.97
CA LEU A 83 -25.06 26.83 15.34
C LEU A 83 -24.87 25.66 16.31
N VAL A 84 -23.83 25.69 17.16
CA VAL A 84 -23.58 24.68 18.19
C VAL A 84 -24.73 24.63 19.20
N ARG A 85 -25.24 25.78 19.66
CA ARG A 85 -26.42 25.85 20.54
C ARG A 85 -27.65 25.22 19.88
N ALA A 86 -27.92 25.56 18.63
CA ALA A 86 -29.04 24.98 17.87
C ALA A 86 -28.88 23.47 17.63
N PHE A 87 -27.65 22.99 17.46
CA PHE A 87 -27.37 21.57 17.33
C PHE A 87 -27.61 20.82 18.64
N LEU A 88 -27.15 21.37 19.77
CA LEU A 88 -27.34 20.80 21.11
C LEU A 88 -28.81 20.74 21.53
N SER A 89 -29.60 21.78 21.23
CA SER A 89 -31.05 21.79 21.51
C SER A 89 -31.90 21.07 20.47
N GLY A 90 -31.32 20.70 19.33
CA GLY A 90 -32.00 20.09 18.20
C GLY A 90 -31.54 18.65 17.94
N PRO A 91 -30.91 18.36 16.78
CA PRO A 91 -30.62 16.98 16.37
C PRO A 91 -29.47 16.30 17.13
N GLY A 92 -28.62 17.05 17.83
CA GLY A 92 -27.40 16.55 18.48
C GLY A 92 -27.63 15.37 19.43
N PRO A 93 -28.51 15.47 20.44
CA PRO A 93 -28.78 14.38 21.38
C PRO A 93 -29.26 13.09 20.69
N LYS A 94 -30.11 13.22 19.67
CA LYS A 94 -30.60 12.07 18.88
C LYS A 94 -29.46 11.40 18.10
N LEU A 95 -28.54 12.18 17.52
CA LEU A 95 -27.39 11.65 16.81
C LEU A 95 -26.38 11.00 17.76
N GLN A 96 -26.15 11.58 18.94
CA GLN A 96 -25.31 10.99 19.98
C GLN A 96 -25.85 9.63 20.45
N GLN A 97 -27.17 9.53 20.65
CA GLN A 97 -27.81 8.27 21.02
C GLN A 97 -27.63 7.20 19.93
N ARG A 98 -27.81 7.55 18.66
CA ARG A 98 -27.55 6.63 17.53
C ARG A 98 -26.09 6.17 17.46
N LEU A 99 -25.16 7.05 17.82
CA LEU A 99 -23.73 6.73 17.86
C LEU A 99 -23.41 5.74 19.00
N LEU A 100 -24.02 5.94 20.18
CA LEU A 100 -23.93 5.00 21.30
C LEU A 100 -24.52 3.64 20.96
N GLU A 101 -25.67 3.59 20.29
CA GLU A 101 -26.27 2.34 19.80
C GLU A 101 -25.39 1.65 18.77
N ARG A 102 -24.76 2.41 17.85
CA ARG A 102 -23.80 1.84 16.89
C ARG A 102 -22.61 1.22 17.62
N ARG A 103 -22.05 1.89 18.63
CA ARG A 103 -20.94 1.36 19.44
C ARG A 103 -21.27 0.00 20.06
N GLN A 104 -22.52 -0.26 20.42
CA GLN A 104 -22.93 -1.56 20.97
C GLN A 104 -23.01 -2.68 19.91
N LYS A 105 -23.15 -2.33 18.64
CA LYS A 105 -23.40 -3.28 17.54
C LYS A 105 -22.15 -3.69 16.76
N VAL A 106 -21.05 -2.94 16.88
CA VAL A 106 -19.82 -3.20 16.12
C VAL A 106 -18.59 -3.08 17.01
N THR A 107 -17.52 -3.80 16.67
CA THR A 107 -16.25 -3.79 17.43
C THR A 107 -15.64 -2.39 17.57
N ASN A 108 -15.72 -1.59 16.50
CA ASN A 108 -15.29 -0.20 16.48
C ASN A 108 -16.25 0.61 15.62
N TRP A 109 -16.95 1.57 16.23
CA TRP A 109 -18.00 2.36 15.58
C TRP A 109 -17.46 3.24 14.44
N ALA A 110 -16.18 3.62 14.48
CA ALA A 110 -15.57 4.58 13.58
C ALA A 110 -14.87 3.92 12.38
N THR A 111 -14.40 2.68 12.47
CA THR A 111 -13.49 2.08 11.47
C THR A 111 -14.03 2.15 10.05
N GLU A 112 -15.27 1.71 9.82
CA GLU A 112 -15.89 1.74 8.49
C GLU A 112 -16.04 3.17 7.95
N TRP A 113 -16.51 4.11 8.79
CA TRP A 113 -16.72 5.50 8.38
C TRP A 113 -15.40 6.19 8.09
N TRP A 114 -14.42 6.06 8.99
CA TRP A 114 -13.09 6.64 8.82
C TRP A 114 -12.37 6.08 7.59
N LEU A 115 -12.42 4.75 7.37
CA LEU A 115 -11.78 4.13 6.22
C LEU A 115 -12.37 4.63 4.89
N ASN A 116 -13.69 4.77 4.82
CA ASN A 116 -14.35 5.28 3.63
C ASN A 116 -14.06 6.77 3.41
N ASP A 117 -14.32 7.59 4.42
CA ASP A 117 -14.15 9.05 4.35
C ASP A 117 -12.70 9.45 4.05
N MET A 118 -11.73 8.85 4.74
CA MET A 118 -10.31 9.21 4.59
C MET A 118 -9.64 8.60 3.37
N TYR A 119 -10.14 7.47 2.84
CA TYR A 119 -9.45 6.74 1.79
C TYR A 119 -10.35 6.25 0.67
N MET A 120 -11.33 5.37 0.95
CA MET A 120 -12.01 4.63 -0.13
C MET A 120 -12.88 5.53 -1.01
N SER A 121 -13.47 6.59 -0.44
CA SER A 121 -14.30 7.56 -1.15
C SER A 121 -13.48 8.69 -1.78
N VAL A 122 -12.16 8.76 -1.55
CA VAL A 122 -11.29 9.82 -2.08
C VAL A 122 -10.95 9.52 -3.56
N PRO A 123 -11.37 10.36 -4.52
CA PRO A 123 -11.23 10.05 -5.95
C PRO A 123 -9.86 10.42 -6.53
N LEU A 124 -8.96 11.00 -5.73
CA LEU A 124 -7.63 11.43 -6.14
C LEU A 124 -6.71 10.25 -6.48
N ALA A 125 -5.71 10.48 -7.32
CA ALA A 125 -4.68 9.48 -7.60
C ALA A 125 -3.92 9.10 -6.31
N LEU A 126 -3.54 7.83 -6.16
CA LEU A 126 -2.82 7.36 -4.97
C LEU A 126 -1.41 7.97 -4.79
N PRO A 127 -0.52 8.00 -5.80
CA PRO A 127 0.79 8.66 -5.66
C PRO A 127 0.60 10.10 -5.19
N ILE A 128 1.48 10.55 -4.28
CA ILE A 128 1.48 11.89 -3.66
C ILE A 128 0.30 12.13 -2.70
N ASN A 129 -0.94 11.86 -3.11
CA ASN A 129 -2.12 12.25 -2.34
C ASN A 129 -2.44 11.28 -1.19
N SER A 130 -2.07 10.00 -1.30
CA SER A 130 -2.42 8.98 -0.32
C SER A 130 -1.29 8.01 0.02
N ASN A 131 -0.43 7.66 -0.94
CA ASN A 131 0.66 6.72 -0.71
C ASN A 131 1.94 7.43 -0.23
N PRO A 132 2.38 7.20 1.02
CA PRO A 132 3.67 7.65 1.49
C PRO A 132 4.79 6.84 0.85
N GLY A 133 5.93 7.48 0.71
CA GLY A 133 7.19 6.86 0.34
C GLY A 133 8.20 7.07 1.45
N LEU A 134 8.95 6.04 1.78
CA LEU A 134 10.06 6.11 2.73
C LEU A 134 11.37 5.85 1.98
N ALA A 135 12.31 6.78 2.12
CA ALA A 135 13.67 6.59 1.64
C ALA A 135 14.55 5.94 2.71
N ALA A 136 15.16 4.79 2.39
CA ALA A 136 16.15 4.16 3.27
C ALA A 136 17.53 4.81 3.15
N LYS A 137 18.45 4.44 4.05
CA LYS A 137 19.86 4.83 3.90
C LYS A 137 20.42 4.25 2.60
N PRO A 138 21.13 5.03 1.78
CA PRO A 138 21.68 4.52 0.55
C PRO A 138 22.76 3.45 0.79
N LYS A 139 22.72 2.38 -0.01
CA LYS A 139 23.72 1.31 -0.09
C LYS A 139 24.17 1.10 -1.54
N ARG A 140 25.48 1.26 -1.78
CA ARG A 140 26.11 1.04 -3.09
C ARG A 140 26.39 -0.46 -3.28
N PHE A 141 26.19 -0.93 -4.51
CA PHE A 141 26.52 -2.29 -4.94
C PHE A 141 27.55 -2.20 -6.05
N ALA A 142 28.58 -3.03 -6.01
CA ALA A 142 29.62 -3.04 -7.05
C ALA A 142 29.11 -3.63 -8.37
N ASN A 143 28.12 -4.52 -8.30
CA ASN A 143 27.57 -5.23 -9.45
C ASN A 143 26.14 -5.73 -9.17
N GLN A 144 25.47 -6.26 -10.20
CA GLN A 144 24.12 -6.82 -10.08
C GLN A 144 24.04 -8.02 -9.12
N GLN A 145 25.11 -8.82 -9.00
CA GLN A 145 25.18 -9.94 -8.06
C GLN A 145 25.00 -9.49 -6.62
N GLU A 146 25.74 -8.46 -6.19
CA GLU A 146 25.60 -7.91 -4.84
C GLU A 146 24.22 -7.33 -4.57
N ALA A 147 23.64 -6.63 -5.57
CA ALA A 147 22.30 -6.08 -5.47
C ALA A 147 21.22 -7.17 -5.35
N ALA A 148 21.35 -8.26 -6.13
CA ALA A 148 20.46 -9.41 -6.07
C ALA A 148 20.58 -10.16 -4.74
N VAL A 149 21.80 -10.38 -4.22
CA VAL A 149 22.02 -10.97 -2.88
C VAL A 149 21.38 -10.12 -1.79
N PHE A 150 21.58 -8.80 -1.83
CA PHE A 150 20.96 -7.91 -0.87
C PHE A 150 19.43 -7.95 -0.93
N LEU A 151 18.85 -7.88 -2.13
CA LEU A 151 17.40 -7.94 -2.30
C LEU A 151 16.83 -9.31 -1.87
N ALA A 152 17.53 -10.41 -2.17
CA ALA A 152 17.13 -11.74 -1.73
C ALA A 152 17.13 -11.86 -0.20
N ARG A 153 18.16 -11.32 0.49
CA ARG A 153 18.19 -11.26 1.96
C ARG A 153 17.07 -10.43 2.53
N PHE A 154 16.82 -9.25 1.95
CA PHE A 154 15.71 -8.39 2.35
C PHE A 154 14.36 -9.12 2.23
N LEU A 155 14.13 -9.79 1.10
CA LEU A 155 12.92 -10.59 0.88
C LEU A 155 12.84 -11.79 1.81
N THR A 156 13.97 -12.42 2.13
CA THR A 156 14.05 -13.48 3.12
C THR A 156 13.59 -12.99 4.49
N GLU A 157 14.03 -11.81 4.92
CA GLU A 157 13.54 -11.23 6.19
C GLU A 157 12.07 -10.83 6.13
N LEU A 158 11.59 -10.35 4.99
CA LEU A 158 10.17 -10.05 4.78
C LEU A 158 9.31 -11.32 4.93
N LEU A 159 9.77 -12.44 4.40
CA LEU A 159 9.10 -13.74 4.51
C LEU A 159 9.18 -14.31 5.93
N ASN A 160 10.31 -14.15 6.63
CA ASN A 160 10.42 -14.50 8.07
C ASN A 160 9.37 -13.72 8.89
N TYR A 161 9.23 -12.43 8.62
CA TYR A 161 8.23 -11.59 9.27
C TYR A 161 6.81 -12.03 8.91
N GLN A 162 6.55 -12.37 7.65
CA GLN A 162 5.25 -12.89 7.22
C GLN A 162 4.90 -14.23 7.91
N GLU A 163 5.85 -15.13 8.09
CA GLU A 163 5.67 -16.39 8.84
C GLU A 163 5.39 -16.13 10.33
N LEU A 164 6.07 -15.13 10.91
CA LEU A 164 5.83 -14.68 12.27
C LEU A 164 4.39 -14.16 12.45
N LEU A 165 3.89 -13.41 11.46
CA LEU A 165 2.49 -12.96 11.43
C LEU A 165 1.53 -14.15 11.29
N ASP A 166 1.79 -15.06 10.36
CA ASP A 166 0.93 -16.24 10.11
C ASP A 166 0.75 -17.10 11.36
N ARG A 167 1.81 -17.29 12.15
CA ARG A 167 1.78 -18.05 13.41
C ARG A 167 1.38 -17.23 14.63
N SER A 168 0.87 -16.01 14.46
CA SER A 168 0.40 -15.18 15.58
C SER A 168 1.51 -14.88 16.60
N GLY A 169 2.74 -14.72 16.11
CA GLY A 169 3.94 -14.72 16.93
C GLY A 169 4.46 -13.34 17.34
N LEU A 170 3.79 -12.24 16.96
CA LEU A 170 4.21 -10.91 17.40
C LEU A 170 3.97 -10.72 18.89
N GLU A 171 4.94 -10.07 19.54
CA GLU A 171 4.73 -9.51 20.87
C GLU A 171 3.70 -8.37 20.78
N ILE A 172 2.84 -8.30 21.79
CA ILE A 172 1.82 -7.25 21.88
C ILE A 172 2.53 -5.92 22.16
N GLU A 173 2.39 -4.97 21.25
CA GLU A 173 2.88 -3.61 21.48
C GLU A 173 2.11 -2.97 22.64
N ARG A 174 2.80 -2.24 23.50
CA ARG A 174 2.19 -1.56 24.65
C ARG A 174 2.58 -0.09 24.68
N VAL A 175 1.66 0.77 25.12
CA VAL A 175 1.87 2.21 25.30
C VAL A 175 1.65 2.60 26.76
N LYS A 176 2.36 3.62 27.25
CA LYS A 176 2.06 4.21 28.56
C LYS A 176 0.67 4.83 28.53
N SER A 177 -0.14 4.49 29.52
CA SER A 177 -1.42 5.14 29.81
C SER A 177 -1.25 6.64 30.07
N LYS A 178 -2.36 7.40 29.96
CA LYS A 178 -2.39 8.85 30.13
C LYS A 178 -1.90 9.31 31.52
N ASP A 179 -2.12 8.52 32.56
CA ASP A 179 -1.63 8.80 33.92
C ASP A 179 -0.18 8.35 34.16
N GLY A 180 0.44 7.69 33.16
CA GLY A 180 1.81 7.20 33.20
C GLY A 180 2.03 5.97 34.08
N LYS A 181 0.98 5.40 34.69
CA LYS A 181 1.11 4.37 35.73
C LYS A 181 1.08 2.95 35.19
N THR A 182 0.42 2.73 34.06
CA THR A 182 0.22 1.39 33.48
C THR A 182 0.61 1.34 32.01
N MET A 183 1.03 0.15 31.55
CA MET A 183 1.29 -0.14 30.13
C MET A 183 0.05 -0.79 29.52
N GLN A 184 -0.60 -0.10 28.59
CA GLN A 184 -1.80 -0.57 27.92
C GLN A 184 -1.45 -1.28 26.60
N PRO A 185 -2.02 -2.47 26.32
CA PRO A 185 -1.85 -3.14 25.05
C PRO A 185 -2.45 -2.33 23.88
N LEU A 186 -1.82 -2.44 22.71
CA LEU A 186 -2.29 -1.85 21.46
C LEU A 186 -2.93 -2.92 20.58
N CYS A 187 -3.84 -2.48 19.71
CA CYS A 187 -4.44 -3.33 18.69
C CYS A 187 -3.40 -3.78 17.66
N MET A 188 -3.27 -5.10 17.47
CA MET A 188 -2.29 -5.69 16.55
C MET A 188 -2.86 -6.02 15.16
N ALA A 189 -4.16 -5.80 14.93
CA ALA A 189 -4.86 -6.18 13.70
C ALA A 189 -4.19 -5.66 12.42
N GLN A 190 -3.65 -4.43 12.43
CA GLN A 190 -2.96 -3.85 11.26
C GLN A 190 -1.70 -4.62 10.88
N HIS A 191 -0.96 -5.17 11.86
CA HIS A 191 0.25 -5.94 11.59
C HIS A 191 -0.06 -7.22 10.81
N TYR A 192 -1.07 -7.96 11.26
CA TYR A 192 -1.44 -9.25 10.68
C TYR A 192 -2.06 -9.15 9.28
N GLN A 193 -2.48 -7.96 8.84
CA GLN A 193 -3.10 -7.75 7.54
C GLN A 193 -2.16 -7.15 6.49
N ILE A 194 -0.99 -6.64 6.87
CA ILE A 194 -0.16 -5.77 6.01
C ILE A 194 0.19 -6.35 4.62
N PHE A 195 0.46 -7.66 4.54
CA PHE A 195 0.79 -8.35 3.28
C PHE A 195 -0.44 -8.84 2.50
N ARG A 196 -1.61 -8.79 3.12
CA ARG A 196 -2.84 -9.41 2.60
C ARG A 196 -3.90 -8.38 2.20
N ILE A 197 -3.54 -7.10 2.24
CA ILE A 197 -4.40 -6.02 1.83
C ILE A 197 -4.12 -5.65 0.36
N TYR A 198 -5.18 -5.36 -0.40
CA TYR A 198 -5.13 -4.75 -1.72
C TYR A 198 -6.24 -3.69 -1.85
N ARG A 199 -5.96 -2.55 -2.48
CA ARG A 199 -6.98 -1.51 -2.74
C ARG A 199 -7.46 -1.60 -4.17
N ARG A 200 -8.63 -2.20 -4.36
CA ARG A 200 -9.25 -2.31 -5.68
C ARG A 200 -9.94 -0.99 -6.04
N PRO A 201 -9.72 -0.43 -7.24
CA PRO A 201 -10.36 0.81 -7.65
C PRO A 201 -11.87 0.60 -7.88
N GLY A 202 -12.67 1.60 -7.53
CA GLY A 202 -14.08 1.65 -7.88
C GLY A 202 -14.50 3.02 -8.41
N VAL A 203 -15.63 3.05 -9.12
CA VAL A 203 -16.10 4.29 -9.78
C VAL A 203 -16.52 5.35 -8.75
N ASN A 204 -17.20 4.92 -7.69
CA ASN A 204 -17.66 5.81 -6.62
C ASN A 204 -16.80 5.65 -5.35
N ASN A 205 -16.50 4.41 -4.97
CA ASN A 205 -15.68 4.08 -3.82
C ASN A 205 -14.76 2.92 -4.19
N ASP A 206 -13.51 3.01 -3.78
CA ASP A 206 -12.58 1.89 -3.81
C ASP A 206 -13.00 0.82 -2.79
N GLU A 207 -12.44 -0.38 -2.94
CA GLU A 207 -12.67 -1.50 -2.05
C GLU A 207 -11.35 -1.96 -1.41
N GLN A 208 -11.33 -2.07 -0.08
CA GLN A 208 -10.24 -2.75 0.61
C GLN A 208 -10.49 -4.26 0.60
N ILE A 209 -9.70 -4.97 -0.19
CA ILE A 209 -9.66 -6.43 -0.17
C ILE A 209 -8.71 -6.87 0.93
N VAL A 210 -9.20 -7.71 1.84
CA VAL A 210 -8.39 -8.38 2.86
C VAL A 210 -8.42 -9.87 2.54
N LEU A 211 -7.27 -10.41 2.16
CA LEU A 211 -7.10 -11.83 1.86
C LEU A 211 -6.82 -12.61 3.15
N ASP A 212 -7.36 -13.81 3.26
CA ASP A 212 -6.95 -14.77 4.30
C ASP A 212 -5.66 -15.50 3.89
N ARG A 213 -5.16 -16.42 4.73
CA ARG A 213 -3.93 -17.17 4.41
C ARG A 213 -4.13 -18.10 3.23
N ALA A 214 -5.31 -18.72 3.12
CA ALA A 214 -5.62 -19.69 2.08
C ALA A 214 -5.78 -19.04 0.70
N SER A 215 -6.16 -17.76 0.65
CA SER A 215 -6.37 -16.98 -0.56
C SER A 215 -5.22 -16.02 -0.88
N SER A 216 -4.32 -15.74 0.08
CA SER A 216 -3.06 -15.04 -0.17
C SER A 216 -2.14 -15.92 -1.03
N GLY A 217 -1.54 -15.34 -2.07
CA GLY A 217 -0.62 -16.05 -2.93
C GLY A 217 0.74 -16.28 -2.25
N ASP A 218 1.40 -17.38 -2.60
CA ASP A 218 2.75 -17.71 -2.15
C ASP A 218 3.83 -17.21 -3.13
N HIS A 219 3.60 -16.03 -3.70
CA HIS A 219 4.46 -15.39 -4.69
C HIS A 219 4.62 -13.89 -4.41
N ILE A 220 5.72 -13.33 -4.92
CA ILE A 220 5.91 -11.89 -5.07
C ILE A 220 5.77 -11.51 -6.54
N ILE A 221 5.54 -10.23 -6.79
CA ILE A 221 5.63 -9.69 -8.15
C ILE A 221 6.88 -8.82 -8.25
N VAL A 222 7.75 -9.10 -9.20
CA VAL A 222 8.90 -8.25 -9.51
C VAL A 222 8.57 -7.39 -10.73
N ALA A 223 8.67 -6.07 -10.62
CA ALA A 223 8.52 -5.10 -11.69
C ALA A 223 9.90 -4.65 -12.17
N HIS A 224 10.22 -4.89 -13.44
CA HIS A 224 11.46 -4.42 -14.08
C HIS A 224 11.15 -3.97 -15.50
N HIS A 225 11.59 -2.77 -15.89
CA HIS A 225 11.28 -2.15 -17.19
C HIS A 225 9.78 -2.16 -17.56
N ASN A 226 8.90 -1.95 -16.57
CA ASN A 226 7.44 -1.98 -16.70
C ASN A 226 6.85 -3.38 -17.00
N GLN A 227 7.66 -4.43 -16.89
CA GLN A 227 7.25 -5.83 -17.00
C GLN A 227 7.09 -6.43 -15.60
N PHE A 228 6.05 -7.24 -15.39
CA PHE A 228 5.71 -7.83 -14.09
C PHE A 228 5.89 -9.35 -14.08
N TYR A 229 6.82 -9.84 -13.27
CA TYR A 229 7.21 -11.24 -13.15
C TYR A 229 6.67 -11.83 -11.84
N SER A 230 5.94 -12.96 -11.92
CA SER A 230 5.53 -13.70 -10.72
C SER A 230 6.65 -14.63 -10.29
N VAL A 231 7.21 -14.36 -9.12
CA VAL A 231 8.27 -15.18 -8.52
C VAL A 231 7.66 -15.96 -7.35
N PRO A 232 7.49 -17.29 -7.48
CA PRO A 232 7.01 -18.10 -6.36
C PRO A 232 8.06 -18.08 -5.24
N VAL A 233 7.61 -17.84 -4.01
CA VAL A 233 8.48 -17.82 -2.82
C VAL A 233 8.19 -18.97 -1.87
N ARG A 234 7.06 -19.66 -2.07
CA ARG A 234 6.83 -21.00 -1.53
C ARG A 234 6.33 -21.92 -2.64
N ALA A 235 6.68 -23.19 -2.53
CA ALA A 235 6.17 -24.28 -3.32
C ALA A 235 5.44 -25.25 -2.40
N SER A 236 4.34 -25.84 -2.89
CA SER A 236 3.44 -26.69 -2.11
C SER A 236 4.10 -27.97 -1.60
N ASP A 237 5.15 -28.44 -2.27
CA ASP A 237 5.86 -29.71 -2.03
C ASP A 237 7.12 -29.56 -1.16
N ARG A 238 7.83 -28.43 -1.28
CA ARG A 238 9.14 -28.20 -0.63
C ARG A 238 9.17 -26.99 0.30
N GLY A 239 8.05 -26.32 0.49
CA GLY A 239 7.95 -25.13 1.32
C GLY A 239 8.68 -23.94 0.69
N ARG A 240 9.42 -23.19 1.48
CA ARG A 240 10.01 -21.91 1.07
C ARG A 240 11.21 -22.09 0.16
N ILE A 241 11.36 -21.19 -0.83
CA ILE A 241 12.56 -21.15 -1.68
C ILE A 241 13.79 -20.69 -0.90
N THR A 242 14.97 -21.13 -1.31
CA THR A 242 16.23 -20.71 -0.69
C THR A 242 16.65 -19.31 -1.13
N GLU A 243 17.52 -18.65 -0.36
CA GLU A 243 18.14 -17.37 -0.75
C GLU A 243 18.86 -17.49 -2.11
N ILE A 244 19.57 -18.60 -2.34
CA ILE A 244 20.31 -18.86 -3.59
C ILE A 244 19.36 -18.92 -4.79
N GLU A 245 18.25 -19.65 -4.66
CA GLU A 245 17.24 -19.72 -5.73
C GLU A 245 16.61 -18.35 -5.99
N LEU A 246 16.34 -17.57 -4.94
CA LEU A 246 15.81 -16.23 -5.08
C LEU A 246 16.80 -15.30 -5.80
N VAL A 247 18.09 -15.37 -5.46
CA VAL A 247 19.15 -14.64 -6.17
C VAL A 247 19.17 -14.99 -7.65
N GLN A 248 19.13 -16.28 -8.00
CA GLN A 248 19.12 -16.73 -9.40
C GLN A 248 17.92 -16.18 -10.18
N GLN A 249 16.72 -16.21 -9.59
CA GLN A 249 15.52 -15.67 -10.22
C GLN A 249 15.61 -14.15 -10.40
N LEU A 250 16.11 -13.43 -9.39
CA LEU A 250 16.29 -11.97 -9.45
C LEU A 250 17.31 -11.58 -10.53
N LEU A 251 18.45 -12.27 -10.60
CA LEU A 251 19.48 -12.02 -11.63
C LEU A 251 18.93 -12.21 -13.03
N LYS A 252 18.21 -13.31 -13.26
CA LYS A 252 17.56 -13.58 -14.55
C LYS A 252 16.61 -12.44 -14.96
N ILE A 253 15.88 -11.87 -14.00
CA ILE A 253 15.00 -10.71 -14.25
C ILE A 253 15.83 -9.45 -14.53
N MET A 254 16.88 -9.18 -13.74
CA MET A 254 17.78 -8.03 -13.91
C MET A 254 18.58 -8.04 -15.23
N GLU A 255 18.82 -9.22 -15.80
CA GLU A 255 19.48 -9.40 -17.10
C GLU A 255 18.51 -9.20 -18.28
N THR A 256 17.20 -9.20 -18.02
CA THR A 256 16.18 -9.03 -19.06
C THR A 256 16.18 -7.59 -19.56
N LYS A 257 16.42 -7.41 -20.86
CA LYS A 257 16.44 -6.08 -21.50
C LYS A 257 15.03 -5.51 -21.63
N ALA A 258 14.94 -4.19 -21.53
CA ALA A 258 13.70 -3.46 -21.75
C ALA A 258 13.11 -3.78 -23.13
N ASP A 259 11.88 -4.30 -23.15
CA ASP A 259 11.14 -4.51 -24.39
C ASP A 259 10.31 -3.25 -24.72
N PRO A 260 10.62 -2.52 -25.80
CA PRO A 260 9.90 -1.29 -26.19
C PRO A 260 8.44 -1.53 -26.61
N ARG A 261 8.04 -2.80 -26.77
CA ARG A 261 6.66 -3.23 -27.05
C ARG A 261 5.85 -3.42 -25.77
N THR A 262 6.50 -3.55 -24.61
CA THR A 262 5.81 -3.69 -23.32
C THR A 262 4.96 -2.46 -23.05
N PRO A 263 3.63 -2.59 -22.94
CA PRO A 263 2.80 -1.48 -22.52
C PRO A 263 3.05 -1.18 -21.04
N PRO A 264 3.23 0.09 -20.64
CA PRO A 264 3.55 0.48 -19.27
C PRO A 264 2.31 0.42 -18.35
N VAL A 265 1.70 -0.76 -18.20
CA VAL A 265 0.36 -0.91 -17.61
C VAL A 265 0.25 -0.45 -16.16
N GLY A 266 1.36 -0.52 -15.40
CA GLY A 266 1.43 0.00 -14.03
C GLY A 266 1.07 1.48 -13.92
N ILE A 267 1.29 2.28 -14.97
CA ILE A 267 0.95 3.71 -14.99
C ILE A 267 -0.55 3.96 -14.81
N LEU A 268 -1.41 3.00 -15.16
CA LEU A 268 -2.85 3.17 -15.02
C LEU A 268 -3.27 3.31 -13.54
N THR A 269 -2.50 2.70 -12.63
CA THR A 269 -2.72 2.81 -11.17
C THR A 269 -2.37 4.21 -10.62
N THR A 270 -1.76 5.09 -11.42
CA THR A 270 -1.50 6.50 -11.06
C THR A 270 -2.62 7.44 -11.48
N ALA A 271 -3.66 6.96 -12.16
CA ALA A 271 -4.79 7.80 -12.53
C ALA A 271 -5.69 8.11 -11.33
N LYS A 272 -6.60 9.09 -11.49
CA LYS A 272 -7.71 9.30 -10.55
C LYS A 272 -8.51 8.01 -10.39
N ARG A 273 -9.00 7.72 -9.19
CA ARG A 273 -9.59 6.41 -8.87
C ARG A 273 -10.74 6.00 -9.81
N PRO A 274 -11.70 6.88 -10.15
CA PRO A 274 -12.76 6.52 -11.08
C PRO A 274 -12.27 6.23 -12.51
N ALA A 275 -11.21 6.90 -12.96
CA ALA A 275 -10.61 6.66 -14.27
C ALA A 275 -9.86 5.33 -14.30
N TRP A 276 -9.14 5.01 -13.22
CA TRP A 276 -8.49 3.72 -13.07
C TRP A 276 -9.53 2.59 -12.98
N ALA A 277 -10.62 2.77 -12.24
CA ALA A 277 -11.71 1.79 -12.15
C ALA A 277 -12.26 1.40 -13.54
N LYS A 278 -12.61 2.38 -14.36
CA LYS A 278 -13.09 2.16 -15.75
C LYS A 278 -12.04 1.48 -16.62
N ALA A 279 -10.78 1.91 -16.55
CA ALA A 279 -9.70 1.26 -17.31
C ALA A 279 -9.48 -0.19 -16.86
N ARG A 280 -9.60 -0.47 -15.56
CA ARG A 280 -9.51 -1.83 -15.00
C ARG A 280 -10.67 -2.70 -15.49
N GLU A 281 -11.89 -2.18 -15.56
CA GLU A 281 -13.06 -2.89 -16.13
C GLU A 281 -12.83 -3.32 -17.58
N GLU A 282 -12.19 -2.48 -18.39
CA GLU A 282 -11.80 -2.85 -19.76
C GLU A 282 -10.67 -3.90 -19.77
N LEU A 283 -9.68 -3.78 -18.90
CA LEU A 283 -8.57 -4.74 -18.80
C LEU A 283 -9.05 -6.15 -18.47
N ILE A 284 -9.97 -6.31 -17.51
CA ILE A 284 -10.43 -7.63 -17.05
C ILE A 284 -11.27 -8.39 -18.09
N LYS A 285 -11.76 -7.73 -19.16
CA LYS A 285 -12.49 -8.40 -20.26
C LYS A 285 -11.61 -9.42 -20.96
N ASN A 286 -10.30 -9.19 -21.01
CA ASN A 286 -9.33 -10.17 -21.49
C ASN A 286 -8.96 -11.15 -20.36
N GLU A 287 -9.13 -12.46 -20.60
CA GLU A 287 -8.90 -13.51 -19.60
C GLU A 287 -7.46 -13.51 -19.06
N ARG A 288 -6.48 -13.28 -19.94
CA ARG A 288 -5.07 -13.22 -19.55
C ARG A 288 -4.80 -12.02 -18.63
N ASN A 289 -5.32 -10.84 -18.95
CA ASN A 289 -5.18 -9.66 -18.10
C ASN A 289 -5.87 -9.87 -16.75
N ARG A 290 -7.05 -10.48 -16.74
CA ARG A 290 -7.76 -10.84 -15.51
C ARG A 290 -6.90 -11.71 -14.61
N HIS A 291 -6.31 -12.78 -15.15
CA HIS A 291 -5.40 -13.63 -14.40
C HIS A 291 -4.18 -12.86 -13.86
N ASN A 292 -3.58 -11.99 -14.66
CA ASN A 292 -2.43 -11.20 -14.24
C ASN A 292 -2.79 -10.20 -13.12
N LEU A 293 -3.99 -9.60 -13.19
CA LEU A 293 -4.51 -8.74 -12.13
C LEU A 293 -4.77 -9.53 -10.84
N GLU A 294 -5.29 -10.75 -10.93
CA GLU A 294 -5.45 -11.63 -9.77
C GLU A 294 -4.10 -11.96 -9.12
N LEU A 295 -3.04 -12.19 -9.91
CA LEU A 295 -1.69 -12.38 -9.38
C LEU A 295 -1.15 -11.14 -8.67
N LEU A 296 -1.41 -9.93 -9.18
CA LEU A 296 -1.05 -8.66 -8.54
C LEU A 296 -1.85 -8.41 -7.25
N GLU A 297 -3.13 -8.78 -7.23
CA GLU A 297 -3.97 -8.67 -6.03
C GLU A 297 -3.45 -9.60 -4.92
N ARG A 298 -3.14 -10.85 -5.28
CA ARG A 298 -2.80 -11.93 -4.33
C ARG A 298 -1.33 -11.99 -3.91
N CYS A 299 -0.40 -11.34 -4.60
CA CYS A 299 1.02 -11.42 -4.23
C CYS A 299 1.29 -10.90 -2.81
N LEU A 300 2.40 -11.29 -2.19
CA LEU A 300 2.77 -10.76 -0.87
C LEU A 300 3.20 -9.28 -0.95
N CYS A 301 3.97 -8.95 -1.98
CA CYS A 301 4.46 -7.61 -2.27
C CYS A 301 4.79 -7.41 -3.74
N VAL A 302 5.00 -6.15 -4.11
CA VAL A 302 5.61 -5.79 -5.40
C VAL A 302 7.02 -5.29 -5.16
N VAL A 303 7.99 -5.86 -5.88
CA VAL A 303 9.40 -5.49 -5.83
C VAL A 303 9.74 -4.76 -7.12
N CYS A 304 10.17 -3.50 -7.07
CA CYS A 304 10.45 -2.69 -8.25
C CYS A 304 11.96 -2.58 -8.43
N ILE A 305 12.52 -3.15 -9.49
CA ILE A 305 13.94 -3.02 -9.83
C ILE A 305 14.07 -1.89 -10.83
N ASP A 306 14.61 -0.77 -10.37
CA ASP A 306 14.76 0.46 -11.12
C ASP A 306 16.24 0.70 -11.42
N ASP A 307 16.66 0.33 -12.62
CA ASP A 307 18.04 0.46 -13.10
C ASP A 307 18.33 1.81 -13.78
N ASP A 308 17.46 2.80 -13.55
CA ASP A 308 17.64 4.20 -13.93
C ASP A 308 17.41 5.13 -12.72
N VAL A 309 17.76 6.41 -12.88
CA VAL A 309 17.61 7.42 -11.85
C VAL A 309 16.89 8.65 -12.39
N LEU A 310 16.20 9.38 -11.51
CA LEU A 310 15.69 10.69 -11.91
C LEU A 310 16.90 11.62 -12.16
N PRO A 311 16.93 12.31 -13.31
CA PRO A 311 18.03 13.22 -13.62
C PRO A 311 18.07 14.35 -12.59
N THR A 312 19.25 14.91 -12.33
CA THR A 312 19.42 16.04 -11.39
C THR A 312 18.55 17.24 -11.77
N THR A 313 18.24 17.42 -13.05
CA THR A 313 17.37 18.46 -13.58
C THR A 313 15.87 18.16 -13.47
N PHE A 314 15.45 17.04 -12.86
CA PHE A 314 14.04 16.63 -12.82
C PHE A 314 13.15 17.65 -12.11
N ASN A 315 13.61 18.22 -11.00
CA ASN A 315 12.80 19.09 -10.15
C ASN A 315 12.92 20.59 -10.42
N ASN A 316 14.12 21.07 -10.78
CA ASN A 316 14.47 22.44 -11.23
C ASN A 316 16.01 22.59 -11.23
N PRO A 317 16.58 23.74 -11.64
CA PRO A 317 18.03 23.94 -11.59
C PRO A 317 18.57 23.75 -10.17
N MET A 318 19.59 22.93 -10.06
CA MET A 318 20.31 22.62 -8.83
C MET A 318 20.80 23.89 -8.14
N LYS A 319 20.51 24.02 -6.85
CA LYS A 319 20.95 25.11 -6.00
C LYS A 319 22.08 24.66 -5.09
N LYS A 320 22.87 25.61 -4.59
CA LYS A 320 24.01 25.32 -3.71
C LYS A 320 23.54 24.77 -2.36
N GLU A 321 22.31 25.09 -1.97
CA GLU A 321 21.69 24.70 -0.70
C GLU A 321 20.98 23.33 -0.75
N ASP A 322 20.95 22.67 -1.91
CA ASP A 322 20.26 21.40 -2.08
C ASP A 322 20.90 20.32 -1.21
N ARG A 323 20.05 19.48 -0.60
CA ARG A 323 20.49 18.37 0.25
C ARG A 323 20.82 17.16 -0.61
N TRP A 324 21.88 16.46 -0.24
CA TRP A 324 22.36 15.28 -0.95
C TRP A 324 22.29 14.05 -0.07
N ILE A 325 22.02 12.89 -0.67
CA ILE A 325 22.25 11.59 -0.05
C ILE A 325 23.20 10.80 -0.95
N GLY A 326 24.44 10.65 -0.49
CA GLY A 326 25.52 10.17 -1.36
C GLY A 326 25.73 11.15 -2.52
N ASP A 327 25.55 10.67 -3.74
CA ASP A 327 25.71 11.40 -5.01
C ASP A 327 24.38 11.81 -5.65
N ARG A 328 23.27 11.68 -4.92
CA ARG A 328 21.91 11.94 -5.41
C ARG A 328 21.27 13.11 -4.68
N ASP A 329 20.55 13.93 -5.43
CA ASP A 329 19.67 14.95 -4.86
C ASP A 329 18.60 14.30 -3.97
N TYR A 330 18.47 14.79 -2.74
CA TYR A 330 17.55 14.26 -1.72
C TYR A 330 16.09 14.34 -2.18
N ALA A 331 15.70 15.43 -2.83
CA ALA A 331 14.33 15.59 -3.30
C ALA A 331 14.02 14.56 -4.39
N ASN A 332 14.91 14.37 -5.37
CA ASN A 332 14.77 13.38 -6.43
C ASN A 332 14.71 11.94 -5.90
N VAL A 333 15.45 11.63 -4.83
CA VAL A 333 15.28 10.37 -4.09
C VAL A 333 13.83 10.22 -3.59
N LEU A 334 13.27 11.25 -2.96
CA LEU A 334 11.89 11.21 -2.51
C LEU A 334 10.87 11.17 -3.66
N HIS A 335 11.08 11.88 -4.77
CA HIS A 335 10.21 11.79 -5.94
C HIS A 335 10.22 10.39 -6.56
N HIS A 336 11.40 9.77 -6.60
CA HIS A 336 11.55 8.38 -6.99
C HIS A 336 10.76 7.47 -6.04
N ALA A 337 10.88 7.66 -4.72
CA ALA A 337 10.16 6.93 -3.69
C ALA A 337 8.65 7.27 -3.58
N LEU A 338 8.16 8.39 -4.13
CA LEU A 338 6.75 8.84 -4.03
C LEU A 338 5.94 8.63 -5.31
N HIS A 339 6.54 8.76 -6.49
CA HIS A 339 5.81 8.56 -7.76
C HIS A 339 6.69 8.11 -8.94
N GLY A 340 7.99 7.88 -8.75
CA GLY A 340 8.88 7.36 -9.80
C GLY A 340 9.14 8.35 -10.95
N GLY A 341 8.86 9.64 -10.77
CA GLY A 341 9.05 10.67 -11.81
C GLY A 341 8.06 10.65 -12.97
N GLY A 342 7.01 9.82 -12.93
CA GLY A 342 5.97 9.79 -13.96
C GLY A 342 6.30 8.95 -15.20
N SER A 343 5.52 9.13 -16.27
CA SER A 343 5.47 8.19 -17.41
C SER A 343 6.69 8.17 -18.32
N ARG A 344 7.56 9.18 -18.23
CA ARG A 344 8.84 9.25 -18.97
C ARG A 344 10.01 8.65 -18.19
N HIS A 345 9.76 8.27 -16.94
CA HIS A 345 10.76 7.73 -16.02
C HIS A 345 10.25 6.39 -15.46
N LEU A 346 10.19 6.26 -14.14
CA LEU A 346 9.99 5.01 -13.42
C LEU A 346 8.56 4.87 -12.86
N GLY A 347 7.69 5.85 -13.10
CA GLY A 347 6.33 5.87 -12.53
C GLY A 347 5.43 4.73 -13.00
N ALA A 348 5.76 4.09 -14.13
CA ALA A 348 5.05 2.93 -14.65
C ALA A 348 5.57 1.59 -14.12
N ASN A 349 6.77 1.55 -13.51
CA ASN A 349 7.37 0.34 -12.96
C ASN A 349 6.88 0.09 -11.52
N ARG A 350 5.57 0.25 -11.30
CA ARG A 350 4.90 0.26 -9.99
C ARG A 350 3.48 -0.31 -10.12
N TRP A 351 2.87 -0.69 -9.00
CA TRP A 351 1.47 -1.08 -8.93
C TRP A 351 0.78 -0.50 -7.68
N PHE A 352 0.41 0.78 -7.72
CA PHE A 352 0.06 1.58 -6.54
C PHE A 352 -1.11 1.06 -5.70
N ASP A 353 -1.95 0.19 -6.25
CA ASP A 353 -3.01 -0.47 -5.50
C ASP A 353 -2.49 -1.49 -4.47
N LYS A 354 -1.26 -2.01 -4.65
CA LYS A 354 -0.65 -2.96 -3.72
C LYS A 354 -0.15 -2.26 -2.47
N THR A 355 -0.48 -2.85 -1.32
CA THR A 355 -0.18 -2.29 0.00
C THR A 355 1.30 -2.06 0.25
N PHE A 356 2.16 -2.97 -0.19
CA PHE A 356 3.59 -2.92 0.09
C PHE A 356 4.40 -3.00 -1.20
N HIS A 357 5.25 -2.01 -1.41
CA HIS A 357 6.29 -2.04 -2.43
C HIS A 357 7.67 -1.97 -1.79
N ALA A 358 8.59 -2.81 -2.26
CA ALA A 358 10.02 -2.62 -2.08
C ALA A 358 10.62 -2.14 -3.40
N ILE A 359 11.34 -1.03 -3.42
CA ILE A 359 12.00 -0.51 -4.64
C ILE A 359 13.50 -0.72 -4.47
N LEU A 360 14.20 -1.17 -5.51
CA LEU A 360 15.66 -1.25 -5.58
C LEU A 360 16.14 -0.32 -6.70
N GLY A 361 16.72 0.82 -6.35
CA GLY A 361 17.27 1.78 -7.32
C GLY A 361 18.72 1.52 -7.75
N LYS A 362 19.08 1.94 -8.97
CA LYS A 362 20.41 1.79 -9.63
C LYS A 362 21.61 2.20 -8.78
N VAL A 363 21.47 3.26 -7.99
CA VAL A 363 22.53 3.81 -7.12
C VAL A 363 21.96 4.01 -5.72
N CYS A 364 21.58 2.89 -5.10
CA CYS A 364 20.88 2.80 -3.82
C CYS A 364 19.40 3.12 -3.87
N LEU A 365 18.66 2.33 -3.09
CA LEU A 365 17.60 2.68 -2.15
C LEU A 365 16.68 1.47 -2.11
N THR A 366 16.58 0.81 -0.96
CA THR A 366 15.37 0.03 -0.61
C THR A 366 14.33 1.01 -0.15
N ASP A 367 13.53 1.55 -1.07
CA ASP A 367 12.39 2.38 -0.67
C ASP A 367 11.23 1.47 -0.34
N LEU A 368 10.64 1.69 0.84
CA LEU A 368 9.39 1.05 1.19
C LEU A 368 8.27 2.02 0.92
N ARG A 369 7.30 1.58 0.13
CA ARG A 369 6.01 2.27 0.05
C ARG A 369 4.97 1.42 0.72
N LEU A 370 4.19 2.09 1.54
CA LEU A 370 3.05 1.50 2.21
C LEU A 370 1.81 2.30 1.86
N ASN A 371 0.71 1.62 1.61
CA ASN A 371 -0.57 2.32 1.48
C ASN A 371 -1.00 2.86 2.85
N CYS A 372 -1.30 4.16 2.97
CA CYS A 372 -1.64 4.79 4.26
C CYS A 372 -2.78 4.10 5.04
N TYR A 373 -3.76 3.54 4.34
CA TYR A 373 -4.90 2.89 4.98
C TYR A 373 -4.55 1.53 5.63
N SER A 374 -3.39 0.93 5.31
CA SER A 374 -2.92 -0.28 5.99
C SER A 374 -2.17 0.01 7.29
N ARG A 375 -1.58 1.21 7.46
CA ARG A 375 -0.92 1.64 8.71
C ARG A 375 -0.61 3.16 8.72
N PRO A 376 -1.29 3.97 9.56
CA PRO A 376 -0.98 5.40 9.75
C PRO A 376 0.37 5.69 10.44
N SER A 377 1.02 4.68 11.05
CA SER A 377 2.10 4.86 12.04
C SER A 377 3.47 4.25 11.67
N ILE A 378 3.74 3.91 10.40
CA ILE A 378 5.05 3.39 9.97
C ILE A 378 6.09 4.51 9.90
N LEU A 379 6.61 4.90 11.06
CA LEU A 379 7.85 5.66 11.17
C LEU A 379 8.76 5.13 12.31
N ARG A 380 8.53 3.92 12.86
CA ARG A 380 9.24 3.49 14.09
C ARG A 380 9.94 2.13 14.19
N PRO A 381 9.90 1.19 13.22
CA PRO A 381 10.93 0.14 13.25
C PRO A 381 11.48 -0.24 11.87
N ILE A 382 12.49 0.50 11.39
CA ILE A 382 13.50 0.00 10.43
C ILE A 382 14.90 0.36 10.95
N ASN A 383 15.11 0.18 12.26
CA ASN A 383 16.41 0.38 12.90
C ASN A 383 17.17 -0.95 13.15
N ALA A 384 16.76 -2.04 12.49
CA ALA A 384 17.36 -3.37 12.70
C ALA A 384 18.21 -3.87 11.50
N LEU A 385 18.52 -3.02 10.52
CA LEU A 385 19.39 -3.37 9.38
C LEU A 385 20.55 -2.38 9.21
N SER A 386 21.10 -1.89 10.33
CA SER A 386 22.39 -1.18 10.36
C SER A 386 23.51 -2.14 10.72
#